data_AF-A0A9Q0LS51-F1
#
_entry.id   AF-A0A9Q0LS51-F1
#
_cell.length_a   1.000
_cell.length_b   1.000
_cell.length_c   1.000
_cell.angle_alpha   90.00
_cell.angle_beta   90.00
_cell.angle_gamma   90.00
#
_symmetry.space_group_name_H-M   'P 1'
#
loop_
_entity.id
_entity.type
_entity.pdbx_description
1 polymer ?
#
loop_
_entity_poly.entity_id
_entity_poly.type
_entity_poly.pdbx_seq_one_letter_code
_entity_poly.pdbx_strand_id
1 'polypeptide(L)'
;MIEQEKEQNLNEINQENPKSINGFTSMRHQVANEIFTTEDVYIKKLTILANEFSNELINFAKNDRSFISEKDIKAIFDSIKSILEVNFQLYSELAICMNPWNDEAKIGKAFLQFIPFLKIYRNYIENYDNTTKTLEKFAKTPKFSSWAQEKKMEHNLLDLPSFLIMPVQRLPRYQLLLKELVSNTDQSHCDYTDLVKAQEEITKVNNFVNESIHKRENDAKILAIQKKFSNKALKDLVAPHRKYIYDSPLHKLYGTKKIKLHFFLFNDIIIYGTESSGSYTLYRIMKINFCSIEEGDPQQLQFFIQNMDKKYTIFAESKEEKRKLD
;
A
#
# COMPACT_ATOMS: atom_id res chain seq x y z
N MET A 1 -5.57 -0.63 -9.46
CA MET A 1 -6.84 -0.34 -8.78
C MET A 1 -6.60 0.68 -7.67
N ILE A 2 -5.89 0.35 -6.58
CA ILE A 2 -5.56 1.34 -5.52
C ILE A 2 -4.84 2.59 -6.04
N GLU A 3 -3.82 2.49 -6.89
CA GLU A 3 -3.13 3.68 -7.45
C GLU A 3 -4.02 4.51 -8.39
N GLN A 4 -4.81 3.86 -9.23
CA GLN A 4 -5.72 4.53 -10.18
C GLN A 4 -6.93 5.16 -9.46
N GLU A 5 -7.46 4.53 -8.42
CA GLU A 5 -8.51 5.08 -7.56
C GLU A 5 -7.97 6.15 -6.61
N LYS A 6 -6.70 6.07 -6.19
CA LYS A 6 -6.00 7.16 -5.48
C LYS A 6 -5.87 8.39 -6.38
N GLU A 7 -5.43 8.26 -7.62
CA GLU A 7 -5.26 9.39 -8.55
C GLU A 7 -6.59 9.98 -9.02
N GLN A 8 -7.61 9.17 -9.31
CA GLN A 8 -8.94 9.66 -9.69
C GLN A 8 -9.69 10.32 -8.51
N ASN A 9 -9.60 9.78 -7.29
CA ASN A 9 -10.22 10.42 -6.12
C ASN A 9 -9.43 11.62 -5.58
N LEU A 10 -8.10 11.71 -5.77
CA LEU A 10 -7.36 12.92 -5.41
C LEU A 10 -7.90 14.18 -6.12
N ASN A 11 -8.51 14.01 -7.30
CA ASN A 11 -9.14 15.10 -8.05
C ASN A 11 -10.56 15.43 -7.55
N GLU A 12 -11.32 14.45 -7.04
CA GLU A 12 -12.67 14.65 -6.48
C GLU A 12 -12.64 15.18 -5.03
N ILE A 13 -11.59 14.85 -4.26
CA ILE A 13 -11.35 15.32 -2.88
C ILE A 13 -11.18 16.86 -2.78
N ASN A 14 -10.93 17.54 -3.90
CA ASN A 14 -10.87 19.00 -3.99
C ASN A 14 -12.24 19.70 -4.01
N GLN A 15 -13.36 18.97 -4.00
CA GLN A 15 -14.70 19.55 -4.19
C GLN A 15 -15.61 19.62 -2.95
N GLU A 16 -15.24 19.06 -1.80
CA GLU A 16 -16.00 19.26 -0.55
C GLU A 16 -15.48 20.48 0.24
N ASN A 17 -15.73 21.69 -0.29
CA ASN A 17 -15.47 22.95 0.38
C ASN A 17 -16.76 23.52 1.00
N PRO A 18 -16.91 23.58 2.34
CA PRO A 18 -17.86 24.51 2.93
C PRO A 18 -17.29 25.94 2.74
N LYS A 19 -18.01 26.75 1.96
CA LYS A 19 -17.69 28.15 1.69
C LYS A 19 -17.54 28.94 3.01
N SER A 20 -16.46 29.71 3.04
CA SER A 20 -16.01 30.67 4.05
C SER A 20 -17.11 31.43 4.79
N ILE A 21 -17.00 31.46 6.12
CA ILE A 21 -17.65 32.47 6.97
C ILE A 21 -16.66 33.63 7.15
N ASN A 22 -17.13 34.85 6.84
CA ASN A 22 -16.39 36.10 6.88
C ASN A 22 -15.80 36.44 8.27
N GLY A 23 -14.54 36.87 8.26
CA GLY A 23 -13.79 37.49 9.37
C GLY A 23 -12.31 37.55 9.00
N PHE A 24 -11.58 38.60 9.37
CA PHE A 24 -10.15 38.79 9.05
C PHE A 24 -9.26 37.72 9.68
N THR A 25 -9.18 36.56 9.03
CA THR A 25 -8.57 35.36 9.57
C THR A 25 -7.39 34.98 8.68
N SER A 26 -6.19 34.92 9.26
CA SER A 26 -4.93 34.67 8.54
C SER A 26 -5.01 33.40 7.69
N MET A 27 -4.29 33.34 6.57
CA MET A 27 -4.27 32.13 5.72
C MET A 27 -3.80 30.91 6.53
N ARG A 28 -2.85 31.11 7.46
CA ARG A 28 -2.43 30.10 8.43
C ARG A 28 -3.60 29.54 9.24
N HIS A 29 -4.45 30.41 9.79
CA HIS A 29 -5.64 29.99 10.53
C HIS A 29 -6.61 29.22 9.62
N GLN A 30 -6.82 29.66 8.37
CA GLN A 30 -7.75 28.97 7.47
C GLN A 30 -7.32 27.51 7.23
N VAL A 31 -6.03 27.29 6.95
CA VAL A 31 -5.46 25.95 6.78
C VAL A 31 -5.52 25.14 8.08
N ALA A 32 -5.21 25.76 9.22
CA ALA A 32 -5.33 25.13 10.54
C ALA A 32 -6.76 24.71 10.87
N ASN A 33 -7.73 25.57 10.56
CA ASN A 33 -9.14 25.29 10.74
C ASN A 33 -9.61 24.19 9.78
N GLU A 34 -9.10 24.13 8.55
CA GLU A 34 -9.36 23.01 7.65
C GLU A 34 -8.81 21.69 8.22
N ILE A 35 -7.57 21.68 8.72
CA ILE A 35 -6.99 20.50 9.38
C ILE A 35 -7.91 20.01 10.51
N PHE A 36 -8.32 20.91 11.39
CA PHE A 36 -9.15 20.58 12.55
C PHE A 36 -10.56 20.11 12.15
N THR A 37 -11.26 20.88 11.31
CA THR A 37 -12.63 20.54 10.90
C THR A 37 -12.68 19.26 10.08
N THR A 38 -11.71 19.03 9.18
CA THR A 38 -11.64 17.77 8.44
C THR A 38 -11.25 16.59 9.33
N GLU A 39 -10.49 16.80 10.42
CA GLU A 39 -10.21 15.75 11.40
C GLU A 39 -11.44 15.39 12.23
N ASP A 40 -12.22 16.37 12.66
CA ASP A 40 -13.50 16.15 13.34
C ASP A 40 -14.45 15.30 12.49
N VAL A 41 -14.62 15.68 11.21
CA VAL A 41 -15.44 14.92 10.26
C VAL A 41 -14.87 13.51 10.05
N TYR A 42 -13.54 13.37 9.95
CA TYR A 42 -12.88 12.08 9.79
C TYR A 42 -13.13 11.15 10.99
N ILE A 43 -12.98 11.65 12.21
CA ILE A 43 -13.21 10.89 13.44
C ILE A 43 -14.67 10.48 13.59
N LYS A 44 -15.63 11.38 13.30
CA LYS A 44 -17.05 11.05 13.33
C LYS A 44 -17.37 9.89 12.38
N LYS A 45 -16.86 9.96 11.15
CA LYS A 45 -17.03 8.92 10.13
C LYS A 45 -16.35 7.60 10.54
N LEU A 46 -15.14 7.65 11.10
CA LEU A 46 -14.45 6.46 11.64
C LEU A 46 -15.20 5.84 12.82
N THR A 47 -15.81 6.65 13.68
CA THR A 47 -16.59 6.19 14.83
C THR A 47 -17.80 5.38 14.38
N ILE A 48 -18.53 5.87 13.37
CA ILE A 48 -19.66 5.15 12.77
C ILE A 48 -19.20 3.78 12.21
N LEU A 49 -18.06 3.74 11.49
CA LEU A 49 -17.51 2.48 11.00
C LEU A 49 -17.12 1.53 12.12
N ALA A 50 -16.31 2.01 13.05
CA ALA A 50 -15.68 1.21 14.10
C ALA A 50 -16.71 0.63 15.08
N ASN A 51 -17.77 1.38 15.38
CA ASN A 51 -18.74 1.03 16.41
C ASN A 51 -20.06 0.54 15.81
N GLU A 52 -20.73 1.34 14.99
CA GLU A 52 -22.07 1.01 14.51
C GLU A 52 -22.02 -0.12 13.48
N PHE A 53 -21.26 0.08 12.41
CA PHE A 53 -21.23 -0.87 11.29
C PHE A 53 -20.56 -2.18 11.72
N SER A 54 -19.47 -2.11 12.48
CA SER A 54 -18.81 -3.29 13.03
C SER A 54 -19.76 -4.13 13.87
N ASN A 55 -20.54 -3.51 14.77
CA ASN A 55 -21.40 -4.26 15.71
C ASN A 55 -22.57 -4.91 14.97
N GLU A 56 -23.19 -4.21 14.03
CA GLU A 56 -24.29 -4.75 13.23
C GLU A 56 -23.83 -5.91 12.34
N LEU A 57 -22.68 -5.78 11.69
CA LEU A 57 -22.12 -6.86 10.86
C LEU A 57 -21.72 -8.08 11.69
N ILE A 58 -21.14 -7.89 12.89
CA ILE A 58 -20.88 -9.00 13.83
C ILE A 58 -22.19 -9.69 14.23
N ASN A 59 -23.25 -8.94 14.49
CA ASN A 59 -24.55 -9.51 14.84
C ASN A 59 -25.17 -10.30 13.67
N PHE A 60 -25.02 -9.81 12.43
CA PHE A 60 -25.43 -10.59 11.26
C PHE A 60 -24.62 -11.87 11.12
N ALA A 61 -23.30 -11.83 11.33
CA ALA A 61 -22.43 -13.01 11.25
C ALA A 61 -22.78 -14.09 12.29
N LYS A 62 -23.21 -13.68 13.49
CA LYS A 62 -23.65 -14.59 14.55
C LYS A 62 -24.96 -15.29 14.19
N ASN A 63 -25.90 -14.55 13.60
CA ASN A 63 -27.22 -15.06 13.24
C ASN A 63 -27.21 -15.87 11.93
N ASP A 64 -26.27 -15.59 11.02
CA ASP A 64 -26.14 -16.27 9.75
C ASP A 64 -24.66 -16.40 9.34
N ARG A 65 -24.06 -17.55 9.68
CA ARG A 65 -22.65 -17.85 9.40
C ARG A 65 -22.34 -18.12 7.92
N SER A 66 -23.37 -18.22 7.07
CA SER A 66 -23.19 -18.42 5.62
C SER A 66 -22.85 -17.13 4.88
N PHE A 67 -23.01 -15.99 5.55
CA PHE A 67 -22.98 -14.64 4.97
C PHE A 67 -21.59 -13.99 5.00
N ILE A 68 -20.99 -13.86 6.19
CA ILE A 68 -19.70 -13.20 6.41
C ILE A 68 -19.00 -13.85 7.60
N SER A 69 -17.69 -14.13 7.50
CA SER A 69 -16.97 -14.68 8.64
C SER A 69 -16.69 -13.58 9.66
N GLU A 70 -16.89 -13.90 10.95
CA GLU A 70 -16.55 -12.99 12.04
C GLU A 70 -15.07 -12.58 11.99
N LYS A 71 -14.21 -13.46 11.46
CA LYS A 71 -12.78 -13.21 11.26
C LYS A 71 -12.54 -12.10 10.24
N ASP A 72 -13.26 -12.10 9.12
CA ASP A 72 -13.11 -11.09 8.07
C ASP A 72 -13.62 -9.72 8.56
N ILE A 73 -14.73 -9.70 9.32
CA ILE A 73 -15.23 -8.45 9.95
C ILE A 73 -14.18 -7.91 10.92
N LYS A 74 -13.70 -8.74 11.85
CA LYS A 74 -12.69 -8.32 12.82
C LYS A 74 -11.43 -7.78 12.15
N ALA A 75 -10.93 -8.45 11.10
CA ALA A 75 -9.75 -8.00 10.37
C ALA A 75 -9.92 -6.56 9.80
N ILE A 76 -11.10 -6.24 9.29
CA ILE A 76 -11.43 -4.92 8.73
C ILE A 76 -11.56 -3.88 9.85
N PHE A 77 -12.46 -4.13 10.81
CA PHE A 77 -12.87 -3.12 11.77
C PHE A 77 -11.91 -2.94 12.95
N ASP A 78 -11.12 -3.94 13.33
CA ASP A 78 -10.11 -3.78 14.38
C ASP A 78 -8.97 -2.85 13.92
N SER A 79 -8.62 -2.90 12.64
CA SER A 79 -7.69 -1.95 12.03
C SER A 79 -8.25 -0.52 12.04
N ILE A 80 -9.55 -0.35 11.76
CA ILE A 80 -10.23 0.95 11.80
C ILE A 80 -10.30 1.50 13.24
N LYS A 81 -10.60 0.66 14.24
CA LYS A 81 -10.58 1.03 15.65
C LYS A 81 -9.21 1.54 16.09
N SER A 82 -8.16 0.82 15.69
CA SER A 82 -6.79 1.21 16.02
C SER A 82 -6.39 2.56 15.39
N ILE A 83 -6.85 2.81 14.15
CA ILE A 83 -6.69 4.11 13.48
C ILE A 83 -7.46 5.20 14.25
N LEU A 84 -8.73 4.96 14.57
CA LEU A 84 -9.59 5.89 15.31
C LEU A 84 -8.96 6.32 16.64
N GLU A 85 -8.42 5.39 17.42
CA GLU A 85 -7.75 5.70 18.70
C GLU A 85 -6.58 6.69 18.53
N VAL A 86 -5.72 6.44 17.55
CA VAL A 86 -4.55 7.28 17.27
C VAL A 86 -4.96 8.64 16.71
N ASN A 87 -5.99 8.70 15.86
CA ASN A 87 -6.54 9.95 15.34
C ASN A 87 -7.22 10.80 16.40
N PHE A 88 -7.90 10.17 17.36
CA PHE A 88 -8.53 10.89 18.46
C PHE A 88 -7.50 11.63 19.32
N GLN A 89 -6.29 11.10 19.46
CA GLN A 89 -5.17 11.78 20.11
C GLN A 89 -4.77 13.05 19.34
N LEU A 90 -4.61 12.99 18.01
CA LEU A 90 -4.33 14.17 17.19
C LEU A 90 -5.44 15.21 17.33
N TYR A 91 -6.70 14.80 17.22
CA TYR A 91 -7.84 15.70 17.37
C TYR A 91 -7.87 16.41 18.72
N SER A 92 -7.55 15.69 19.80
CA SER A 92 -7.50 16.28 21.14
C SER A 92 -6.44 17.39 21.23
N GLU A 93 -5.24 17.16 20.67
CA GLU A 93 -4.18 18.17 20.62
C GLU A 93 -4.54 19.35 19.70
N LEU A 94 -5.19 19.08 18.56
CA LEU A 94 -5.68 20.14 17.66
C LEU A 94 -6.79 20.96 18.32
N ALA A 95 -7.71 20.35 19.05
CA ALA A 95 -8.79 21.06 19.75
C ALA A 95 -8.24 22.07 20.77
N ILE A 96 -7.16 21.71 21.49
CA ILE A 96 -6.45 22.62 22.41
C ILE A 96 -5.84 23.80 21.64
N CYS A 97 -5.30 23.56 20.45
CA CYS A 97 -4.72 24.62 19.61
C CYS A 97 -5.78 25.56 18.99
N MET A 98 -6.99 25.06 18.75
CA MET A 98 -8.04 25.79 18.03
C MET A 98 -9.02 26.53 18.95
N ASN A 99 -9.10 26.21 20.24
CA ASN A 99 -10.10 26.80 21.14
C ASN A 99 -9.50 27.31 22.48
N PRO A 100 -9.20 28.62 22.60
CA PRO A 100 -9.30 29.65 21.55
C PRO A 100 -8.10 29.60 20.59
N TRP A 101 -8.31 30.03 19.35
CA TRP A 101 -7.21 30.20 18.40
C TRP A 101 -6.23 31.27 18.86
N ASN A 102 -4.94 30.98 18.72
CA ASN A 102 -3.84 31.93 18.82
C ASN A 102 -2.97 31.76 17.57
N ASP A 103 -2.52 32.87 16.97
CA ASP A 103 -1.61 32.80 15.82
C ASP A 103 -0.29 32.10 16.16
N GLU A 104 0.11 32.03 17.44
CA GLU A 104 1.25 31.24 17.93
C GLU A 104 0.94 29.74 18.20
N ALA A 105 -0.24 29.24 17.82
CA ALA A 105 -0.65 27.85 18.03
C ALA A 105 0.36 26.86 17.43
N LYS A 106 0.67 25.77 18.15
CA LYS A 106 1.74 24.81 17.83
C LYS A 106 1.22 23.51 17.22
N ILE A 107 0.74 23.60 15.99
CA ILE A 107 0.15 22.48 15.25
C ILE A 107 1.26 21.48 14.84
N GLY A 108 2.45 21.99 14.49
CA GLY A 108 3.61 21.15 14.14
C GLY A 108 3.94 20.17 15.27
N LYS A 109 3.94 20.64 16.51
CA LYS A 109 4.17 19.80 17.70
C LYS A 109 3.12 18.68 17.84
N ALA A 110 1.84 18.98 17.64
CA ALA A 110 0.77 17.98 17.69
C ALA A 110 0.99 16.87 16.65
N PHE A 111 1.35 17.24 15.41
CA PHE A 111 1.69 16.27 14.37
C PHE A 111 2.95 15.47 14.69
N LEU A 112 4.01 16.08 15.24
CA LEU A 112 5.23 15.35 15.61
C LEU A 112 4.99 14.28 16.68
N GLN A 113 4.02 14.49 17.57
CA GLN A 113 3.61 13.49 18.55
C GLN A 113 2.76 12.37 17.90
N PHE A 114 1.98 12.70 16.88
CA PHE A 114 1.08 11.78 16.18
C PHE A 114 1.77 10.91 15.11
N ILE A 115 2.68 11.48 14.32
CA ILE A 115 3.32 10.83 13.16
C ILE A 115 3.99 9.47 13.49
N PRO A 116 4.67 9.28 14.63
CA PRO A 116 5.25 7.99 14.97
C PRO A 116 4.25 6.82 14.99
N PHE A 117 2.98 7.12 15.28
CA PHE A 117 1.89 6.14 15.34
C PHE A 117 1.23 5.88 13.98
N LEU A 118 1.44 6.74 12.97
CA LEU A 118 0.84 6.62 11.64
C LEU A 118 1.23 5.33 10.90
N LYS A 119 2.30 4.64 11.31
CA LYS A 119 2.65 3.32 10.79
C LYS A 119 1.53 2.28 10.98
N ILE A 120 0.59 2.51 11.89
CA ILE A 120 -0.58 1.65 12.08
C ILE A 120 -1.50 1.58 10.86
N TYR A 121 -1.53 2.65 10.05
CA TYR A 121 -2.28 2.70 8.79
C TYR A 121 -1.81 1.63 7.79
N ARG A 122 -0.55 1.16 7.92
CA ARG A 122 0.00 0.10 7.11
C ARG A 122 -0.95 -1.10 7.07
N ASN A 123 -1.27 -1.69 8.22
CA ASN A 123 -2.07 -2.91 8.30
C ASN A 123 -3.43 -2.78 7.60
N TYR A 124 -4.06 -1.60 7.68
CA TYR A 124 -5.32 -1.32 7.00
C TYR A 124 -5.13 -1.23 5.48
N ILE A 125 -4.21 -0.37 5.02
CA ILE A 125 -3.95 -0.14 3.60
C ILE A 125 -3.46 -1.42 2.91
N GLU A 126 -2.62 -2.19 3.60
CA GLU A 126 -2.12 -3.49 3.15
C GLU A 126 -3.25 -4.51 2.89
N ASN A 127 -4.32 -4.45 3.67
CA ASN A 127 -5.47 -5.35 3.56
C ASN A 127 -6.67 -4.74 2.82
N TYR A 128 -6.55 -3.50 2.34
CA TYR A 128 -7.66 -2.78 1.72
C TYR A 128 -8.22 -3.51 0.49
N ASP A 129 -7.36 -4.00 -0.41
CA ASP A 129 -7.81 -4.77 -1.59
C ASP A 129 -8.61 -6.03 -1.21
N ASN A 130 -8.17 -6.74 -0.16
CA ASN A 130 -8.87 -7.92 0.32
C ASN A 130 -10.21 -7.55 0.95
N THR A 131 -10.24 -6.43 1.69
CA THR A 131 -11.45 -5.86 2.29
C THR A 131 -12.48 -5.51 1.21
N THR A 132 -12.08 -4.78 0.18
CA THR A 132 -12.95 -4.35 -0.91
C THR A 132 -13.49 -5.55 -1.69
N LYS A 133 -12.65 -6.52 -2.08
CA LYS A 133 -13.10 -7.75 -2.74
C LYS A 133 -14.10 -8.55 -1.91
N THR A 134 -13.88 -8.59 -0.60
CA THR A 134 -14.75 -9.28 0.34
C THR A 134 -16.11 -8.59 0.42
N LEU A 135 -16.12 -7.25 0.45
CA LEU A 135 -17.35 -6.46 0.45
C LEU A 135 -18.09 -6.49 -0.88
N GLU A 136 -17.41 -6.47 -2.02
CA GLU A 136 -18.03 -6.65 -3.34
C GLU A 136 -18.75 -7.99 -3.45
N LYS A 137 -18.17 -9.05 -2.87
CA LYS A 137 -18.84 -10.35 -2.77
C LYS A 137 -20.11 -10.25 -1.94
N PHE A 138 -20.09 -9.51 -0.83
CA PHE A 138 -21.26 -9.36 0.03
C PHE A 138 -22.32 -8.43 -0.56
N ALA A 139 -21.94 -7.40 -1.29
CA ALA A 139 -22.84 -6.49 -1.98
C ALA A 139 -23.77 -7.21 -2.96
N LYS A 140 -23.37 -8.38 -3.49
CA LYS A 140 -24.22 -9.25 -4.32
C LYS A 140 -25.34 -9.94 -3.55
N THR A 141 -25.31 -9.91 -2.22
CA THR A 141 -26.33 -10.53 -1.36
C THR A 141 -27.43 -9.50 -1.05
N PRO A 142 -28.72 -9.82 -1.31
CA PRO A 142 -29.82 -8.87 -1.08
C PRO A 142 -29.84 -8.28 0.34
N LYS A 143 -29.58 -9.12 1.35
CA LYS A 143 -29.55 -8.70 2.77
C LYS A 143 -28.48 -7.63 3.05
N PHE A 144 -27.28 -7.79 2.50
CA PHE A 144 -26.22 -6.79 2.63
C PHE A 144 -26.56 -5.52 1.88
N SER A 145 -27.07 -5.67 0.65
CA SER A 145 -27.42 -4.53 -0.19
C SER A 145 -28.51 -3.67 0.45
N SER A 146 -29.55 -4.29 1.03
CA SER A 146 -30.60 -3.58 1.76
C SER A 146 -30.04 -2.88 3.00
N TRP A 147 -29.24 -3.57 3.80
CA TRP A 147 -28.59 -2.99 4.98
C TRP A 147 -27.67 -1.79 4.61
N ALA A 148 -26.83 -1.95 3.59
CA ALA A 148 -25.93 -0.88 3.15
C ALA A 148 -26.71 0.32 2.60
N GLN A 149 -27.84 0.09 1.93
CA GLN A 149 -28.73 1.15 1.46
C GLN A 149 -29.43 1.89 2.61
N GLU A 150 -29.87 1.17 3.64
CA GLU A 150 -30.44 1.76 4.86
C GLU A 150 -29.42 2.66 5.56
N LYS A 151 -28.20 2.17 5.78
CA LYS A 151 -27.11 2.96 6.38
C LYS A 151 -26.70 4.15 5.54
N LYS A 152 -26.76 4.03 4.22
CA LYS A 152 -26.54 5.14 3.31
C LYS A 152 -27.56 6.27 3.54
N MET A 153 -28.83 5.94 3.72
CA MET A 153 -29.88 6.93 4.01
C MET A 153 -29.76 7.52 5.41
N GLU A 154 -29.51 6.68 6.43
CA GLU A 154 -29.47 7.07 7.84
C GLU A 154 -28.42 8.14 8.12
N HIS A 155 -27.22 8.00 7.56
CA HIS A 155 -26.13 8.94 7.81
C HIS A 155 -25.91 9.93 6.67
N ASN A 156 -26.78 9.96 5.64
CA ASN A 156 -26.63 10.77 4.43
C ASN A 156 -25.27 10.55 3.74
N LEU A 157 -24.96 9.28 3.44
CA LEU A 157 -23.65 8.84 2.96
C LEU A 157 -23.57 8.71 1.44
N LEU A 158 -22.34 8.71 0.92
CA LEU A 158 -22.05 8.36 -0.46
C LEU A 158 -22.24 6.84 -0.69
N ASP A 159 -21.52 5.99 0.05
CA ASP A 159 -21.71 4.54 0.19
C ASP A 159 -20.64 3.93 1.14
N LEU A 160 -20.75 2.63 1.47
CA LEU A 160 -19.79 1.94 2.35
C LEU A 160 -18.35 1.90 1.78
N PRO A 161 -18.11 1.64 0.48
CA PRO A 161 -16.77 1.76 -0.11
C PRO A 161 -16.14 3.14 0.09
N SER A 162 -16.92 4.23 -0.06
CA SER A 162 -16.44 5.60 0.16
C SER A 162 -15.94 5.84 1.58
N PHE A 163 -16.46 5.11 2.57
CA PHE A 163 -15.98 5.18 3.95
C PHE A 163 -14.66 4.45 4.16
N LEU A 164 -14.54 3.28 3.54
CA LEU A 164 -13.38 2.40 3.73
C LEU A 164 -12.15 2.91 2.98
N ILE A 165 -12.32 3.70 1.92
CA ILE A 165 -11.18 4.34 1.27
C ILE A 165 -10.62 5.52 2.10
N MET A 166 -11.39 6.07 3.04
CA MET A 166 -10.99 7.28 3.77
C MET A 166 -9.63 7.17 4.50
N PRO A 167 -9.30 6.09 5.23
CA PRO A 167 -7.99 5.97 5.86
C PRO A 167 -6.83 5.90 4.85
N VAL A 168 -7.08 5.34 3.67
CA VAL A 168 -6.10 5.30 2.57
C VAL A 168 -5.83 6.72 2.04
N GLN A 169 -6.86 7.56 2.00
CA GLN A 169 -6.79 8.96 1.51
C GLN A 169 -6.29 9.95 2.57
N ARG A 170 -6.59 9.71 3.86
CA ARG A 170 -6.25 10.65 4.95
C ARG A 170 -4.75 10.82 5.10
N LEU A 171 -3.98 9.74 4.97
CA LEU A 171 -2.53 9.76 5.17
C LEU A 171 -1.79 10.65 4.14
N PRO A 172 -2.07 10.58 2.83
CA PRO A 172 -1.60 11.59 1.87
C PRO A 172 -2.14 13.00 2.13
N ARG A 173 -3.41 13.14 2.57
CA ARG A 173 -4.01 14.45 2.81
C ARG A 173 -3.30 15.24 3.91
N TYR A 174 -2.85 14.58 4.99
CA TYR A 174 -2.04 15.24 6.01
C TYR A 174 -0.75 15.85 5.46
N GLN A 175 -0.09 15.19 4.51
CA GLN A 175 1.12 15.72 3.88
C GLN A 175 0.83 16.99 3.07
N LEU A 176 -0.29 17.03 2.35
CA LEU A 176 -0.72 18.22 1.60
C LEU A 176 -1.07 19.38 2.54
N LEU A 177 -1.86 19.11 3.58
CA LEU A 177 -2.26 20.11 4.57
C LEU A 177 -1.06 20.66 5.35
N LEU A 178 -0.11 19.82 5.76
CA LEU A 178 1.12 20.27 6.42
C LEU A 178 1.99 21.11 5.49
N LYS A 179 2.12 20.71 4.21
CA LYS A 179 2.85 21.51 3.21
C LYS A 179 2.22 22.89 3.02
N GLU A 180 0.91 22.97 2.96
CA GLU A 180 0.18 24.22 2.84
C GLU A 180 0.32 25.08 4.12
N LEU A 181 0.26 24.46 5.29
CA LEU A 181 0.43 25.15 6.57
C LEU A 181 1.85 25.72 6.72
N VAL A 182 2.89 24.97 6.32
CA VAL A 182 4.28 25.47 6.26
C VAL A 182 4.39 26.67 5.32
N SER A 183 3.75 26.60 4.14
CA SER A 183 3.81 27.68 3.14
C SER A 183 3.13 28.97 3.61
N ASN A 184 2.23 28.86 4.58
CA ASN A 184 1.50 29.98 5.19
C ASN A 184 1.99 30.32 6.61
N THR A 185 3.14 29.80 7.04
CA THR A 185 3.75 30.10 8.34
C THR A 185 5.09 30.80 8.13
N ASP A 186 5.29 31.96 8.77
CA ASP A 186 6.56 32.71 8.69
C ASP A 186 7.73 31.89 9.27
N GLN A 187 8.92 32.02 8.69
CA GLN A 187 10.13 31.33 9.18
C GLN A 187 10.51 31.73 10.62
N SER A 188 10.15 32.95 11.05
CA SER A 188 10.37 33.41 12.42
C SER A 188 9.32 32.87 13.42
N HIS A 189 8.27 32.20 12.92
CA HIS A 189 7.20 31.67 13.76
C HIS A 189 7.70 30.52 14.64
N CYS A 190 7.24 30.46 15.90
CA CYS A 190 7.73 29.49 16.89
C CYS A 190 7.42 28.01 16.54
N ASP A 191 6.46 27.77 15.66
CA ASP A 191 6.04 26.43 15.18
C ASP A 191 6.66 26.06 13.82
N TYR A 192 7.37 26.97 13.14
CA TYR A 192 7.84 26.76 11.77
C TYR A 192 8.76 25.53 11.65
N THR A 193 9.74 25.41 12.56
CA THR A 193 10.68 24.28 12.56
C THR A 193 9.99 22.94 12.82
N ASP A 194 8.98 22.92 13.70
CA ASP A 194 8.22 21.71 14.00
C ASP A 194 7.32 21.32 12.84
N LEU A 195 6.73 22.30 12.12
CA LEU A 195 5.93 22.07 10.92
C LEU A 195 6.75 21.50 9.76
N VAL A 196 7.94 22.06 9.48
CA VAL A 196 8.84 21.53 8.45
C VAL A 196 9.24 20.09 8.78
N LYS A 197 9.62 19.84 10.04
CA LYS A 197 9.97 18.49 10.49
C LYS A 197 8.77 17.52 10.38
N ALA A 198 7.57 17.95 10.77
CA ALA A 198 6.36 17.15 10.63
C ALA A 198 6.07 16.81 9.16
N GLN A 199 6.26 17.76 8.25
CA GLN A 199 6.12 17.54 6.81
C GLN A 199 7.13 16.51 6.28
N GLU A 200 8.39 16.57 6.69
CA GLU A 200 9.39 15.57 6.31
C GLU A 200 9.06 14.18 6.85
N GLU A 201 8.71 14.08 8.14
CA GLU A 201 8.41 12.80 8.78
C GLU A 201 7.16 12.14 8.22
N ILE A 202 6.11 12.90 7.90
CA ILE A 202 4.92 12.32 7.28
C ILE A 202 5.18 11.84 5.85
N THR A 203 6.02 12.52 5.08
CA THR A 203 6.47 12.03 3.77
C THR A 203 7.21 10.71 3.90
N LYS A 204 8.09 10.56 4.91
CA LYS A 204 8.76 9.28 5.19
C LYS A 204 7.78 8.17 5.52
N VAL A 205 6.74 8.46 6.32
CA VAL A 205 5.69 7.47 6.64
C VAL A 205 4.88 7.08 5.40
N ASN A 206 4.47 8.04 4.58
CA ASN A 206 3.77 7.77 3.31
C ASN A 206 4.59 6.86 2.39
N ASN A 207 5.88 7.17 2.21
CA ASN A 207 6.78 6.34 1.41
C ASN A 207 6.94 4.94 2.00
N PHE A 208 7.12 4.82 3.31
CA PHE A 208 7.25 3.54 4.00
C PHE A 208 5.99 2.66 3.83
N VAL A 209 4.80 3.25 3.97
CA VAL A 209 3.53 2.54 3.78
C VAL A 209 3.40 2.08 2.32
N ASN A 210 3.72 2.95 1.36
CA ASN A 210 3.65 2.63 -0.06
C ASN A 210 4.64 1.50 -0.45
N GLU A 211 5.89 1.61 0.00
CA GLU A 211 6.90 0.57 -0.21
C GLU A 211 6.51 -0.78 0.42
N SER A 212 5.82 -0.75 1.56
CA SER A 212 5.35 -1.97 2.22
C SER A 212 4.28 -2.71 1.41
N ILE A 213 3.46 -1.98 0.64
CA ILE A 213 2.52 -2.56 -0.34
C ILE A 213 3.28 -3.32 -1.43
N HIS A 214 4.18 -2.64 -2.14
CA HIS A 214 4.98 -3.28 -3.19
C HIS A 214 5.81 -4.45 -2.65
N LYS A 215 6.33 -4.34 -1.43
CA LYS A 215 7.08 -5.42 -0.79
C LYS A 215 6.22 -6.65 -0.57
N ARG A 216 4.99 -6.51 -0.06
CA ARG A 216 4.08 -7.65 0.14
C ARG A 216 3.73 -8.34 -1.17
N GLU A 217 3.46 -7.58 -2.23
CA GLU A 217 3.17 -8.13 -3.57
C GLU A 217 4.37 -8.91 -4.11
N ASN A 218 5.56 -8.33 -3.99
CA ASN A 218 6.81 -8.99 -4.35
C ASN A 218 7.02 -10.27 -3.53
N ASP A 219 6.89 -10.22 -2.21
CA ASP A 219 7.07 -11.38 -1.33
C ASP A 219 6.05 -12.49 -1.64
N ALA A 220 4.79 -12.12 -1.94
CA ALA A 220 3.77 -13.05 -2.38
C ALA A 220 4.13 -13.74 -3.72
N LYS A 221 4.66 -12.97 -4.67
CA LYS A 221 5.15 -13.50 -5.95
C LYS A 221 6.34 -14.45 -5.77
N ILE A 222 7.32 -14.06 -4.95
CA ILE A 222 8.48 -14.90 -4.63
C ILE A 222 8.05 -16.19 -3.93
N LEU A 223 7.11 -16.11 -2.99
CA LEU A 223 6.57 -17.27 -2.30
C LEU A 223 5.83 -18.22 -3.26
N ALA A 224 5.06 -17.66 -4.21
CA ALA A 224 4.40 -18.45 -5.24
C ALA A 224 5.42 -19.18 -6.13
N ILE A 225 6.52 -18.52 -6.50
CA ILE A 225 7.64 -19.14 -7.23
C ILE A 225 8.26 -20.26 -6.38
N GLN A 226 8.59 -19.99 -5.12
CA GLN A 226 9.19 -20.96 -4.20
C GLN A 226 8.34 -22.24 -4.09
N LYS A 227 7.00 -22.11 -3.98
CA LYS A 227 6.07 -23.24 -3.89
C LYS A 227 6.05 -24.11 -5.15
N LYS A 228 6.43 -23.58 -6.32
CA LYS A 228 6.54 -24.37 -7.55
C LYS A 228 7.81 -25.21 -7.57
N PHE A 229 8.83 -24.90 -6.77
CA PHE A 229 9.99 -25.78 -6.65
C PHE A 229 9.68 -26.97 -5.74
N SER A 230 10.10 -28.16 -6.15
CA SER A 230 9.98 -29.36 -5.32
C SER A 230 10.55 -29.11 -3.91
N ASN A 231 9.74 -29.38 -2.88
CA ASN A 231 9.84 -28.89 -1.48
C ASN A 231 11.19 -29.07 -0.74
N LYS A 232 12.20 -29.70 -1.34
CA LYS A 232 13.53 -29.92 -0.73
C LYS A 232 14.65 -29.08 -1.35
N ALA A 233 14.49 -28.51 -2.54
CA ALA A 233 15.61 -27.89 -3.25
C ALA A 233 15.79 -26.39 -2.93
N LEU A 234 14.73 -25.69 -2.54
CA LEU A 234 14.75 -24.23 -2.32
C LEU A 234 13.94 -23.88 -1.06
N LYS A 235 14.61 -23.75 0.09
CA LYS A 235 13.92 -23.54 1.38
C LYS A 235 13.64 -22.08 1.72
N ASP A 236 14.46 -21.13 1.26
CA ASP A 236 14.36 -19.72 1.66
C ASP A 236 14.63 -18.77 0.49
N LEU A 237 13.67 -18.68 -0.43
CA LEU A 237 13.76 -17.73 -1.54
C LEU A 237 13.33 -16.31 -1.11
N VAL A 238 12.40 -16.19 -0.17
CA VAL A 238 11.96 -14.87 0.34
C VAL A 238 13.06 -14.26 1.20
N ALA A 239 13.52 -13.05 0.84
CA ALA A 239 14.54 -12.32 1.59
C ALA A 239 14.24 -10.81 1.59
N PRO A 240 14.61 -10.05 2.64
CA PRO A 240 14.21 -8.65 2.79
C PRO A 240 14.60 -7.71 1.65
N HIS A 241 15.68 -8.01 0.93
CA HIS A 241 16.22 -7.21 -0.18
C HIS A 241 15.91 -7.79 -1.56
N ARG A 242 15.29 -8.98 -1.63
CA ARG A 242 15.09 -9.70 -2.88
C ARG A 242 13.82 -9.22 -3.58
N LYS A 243 13.96 -8.79 -4.82
CA LYS A 243 12.87 -8.39 -5.71
C LYS A 243 12.84 -9.29 -6.93
N TYR A 244 11.68 -9.84 -7.25
CA TYR A 244 11.47 -10.50 -8.53
C TYR A 244 11.58 -9.46 -9.66
N ILE A 245 12.27 -9.80 -10.73
CA ILE A 245 12.40 -8.97 -11.92
C ILE A 245 11.65 -9.61 -13.09
N TYR A 246 12.03 -10.83 -13.47
CA TYR A 246 11.53 -11.48 -14.68
C TYR A 246 11.70 -13.01 -14.63
N ASP A 247 10.93 -13.75 -15.43
CA ASP A 247 11.16 -15.18 -15.67
C ASP A 247 10.82 -15.57 -17.12
N SER A 248 11.56 -16.53 -17.66
CA SER A 248 11.41 -16.99 -19.05
C SER A 248 11.97 -18.41 -19.26
N PRO A 249 11.36 -19.22 -20.14
CA PRO A 249 11.96 -20.44 -20.63
C PRO A 249 13.12 -20.12 -21.58
N LEU A 250 14.30 -20.64 -21.28
CA LEU A 250 15.51 -20.46 -22.08
C LEU A 250 16.19 -21.81 -22.35
N HIS A 251 16.96 -21.88 -23.43
CA HIS A 251 17.71 -23.07 -23.76
C HIS A 251 19.17 -22.90 -23.34
N LYS A 252 19.65 -23.79 -22.47
CA LYS A 252 21.07 -23.85 -22.10
C LYS A 252 21.78 -24.96 -22.87
N LEU A 253 22.95 -24.64 -23.42
CA LEU A 253 23.78 -25.62 -24.10
C LEU A 253 24.50 -26.53 -23.08
N TYR A 254 24.34 -27.83 -23.25
CA TYR A 254 25.07 -28.87 -22.52
C TYR A 254 25.74 -29.80 -23.54
N GLY A 255 27.05 -29.64 -23.73
CA GLY A 255 27.77 -30.29 -24.83
C GLY A 255 27.23 -29.80 -26.17
N THR A 256 26.57 -30.69 -26.92
CA THR A 256 25.90 -30.37 -28.20
C THR A 256 24.38 -30.23 -28.07
N LYS A 257 23.79 -30.55 -26.91
CA LYS A 257 22.33 -30.55 -26.71
C LYS A 257 21.86 -29.25 -26.10
N LYS A 258 20.76 -28.71 -26.64
CA LYS A 258 20.03 -27.59 -26.05
C LYS A 258 19.00 -28.15 -25.07
N ILE A 259 19.13 -27.82 -23.79
CA ILE A 259 18.19 -28.24 -22.74
C ILE A 259 17.32 -27.04 -22.38
N LYS A 260 16.00 -27.20 -22.50
CA LYS A 260 15.03 -26.19 -22.08
C LYS A 260 14.96 -26.12 -20.56
N LEU A 261 15.16 -24.93 -20.00
CA LEU A 261 15.16 -24.62 -18.57
C LEU A 261 14.35 -23.36 -18.34
N HIS A 262 13.74 -23.24 -17.18
CA HIS A 262 13.08 -22.00 -16.77
C HIS A 262 14.02 -21.19 -15.88
N PHE A 263 14.27 -19.94 -16.25
CA PHE A 263 15.09 -19.02 -15.50
C PHE A 263 14.18 -18.02 -14.77
N PHE A 264 14.47 -17.78 -13.49
CA PHE A 264 13.89 -16.71 -12.69
C PHE A 264 14.99 -15.74 -12.29
N LEU A 265 14.81 -14.48 -12.68
CA LEU A 265 15.69 -13.37 -12.38
C LEU A 265 15.12 -12.58 -11.21
N PHE A 266 15.94 -12.44 -10.17
CA PHE A 266 15.73 -11.52 -9.06
C PHE A 266 16.76 -10.39 -9.17
N ASN A 267 16.69 -9.37 -8.31
CA ASN A 267 17.69 -8.30 -8.28
C ASN A 267 19.06 -8.72 -7.71
N ASP A 268 19.13 -9.81 -6.94
CA ASP A 268 20.35 -10.27 -6.27
C ASP A 268 20.82 -11.65 -6.77
N ILE A 269 19.91 -12.48 -7.32
CA ILE A 269 20.20 -13.83 -7.77
C ILE A 269 19.47 -14.20 -9.07
N ILE A 270 20.01 -15.20 -9.77
CA ILE A 270 19.37 -15.93 -10.86
C ILE A 270 19.21 -17.38 -10.39
N ILE A 271 18.00 -17.93 -10.50
CA ILE A 271 17.77 -19.36 -10.30
C ILE A 271 17.24 -19.98 -11.59
N TYR A 272 17.60 -21.23 -11.86
CA TYR A 272 17.03 -21.93 -12.99
C TYR A 272 16.90 -23.43 -12.73
N GLY A 273 15.98 -24.07 -13.45
CA GLY A 273 15.65 -25.48 -13.29
C GLY A 273 14.82 -26.04 -14.43
N THR A 274 14.60 -27.34 -14.44
CA THR A 274 13.67 -27.99 -15.39
C THR A 274 12.26 -27.92 -14.86
N GLU A 275 11.32 -27.59 -15.73
CA GLU A 275 9.89 -27.67 -15.45
C GLU A 275 9.35 -29.07 -15.81
N SER A 276 8.58 -29.66 -14.91
CA SER A 276 7.83 -30.89 -15.14
C SER A 276 6.45 -30.75 -14.50
N SER A 277 5.39 -30.76 -15.31
CA SER A 277 3.99 -30.66 -14.87
C SER A 277 3.72 -29.48 -13.92
N GLY A 278 4.29 -28.30 -14.21
CA GLY A 278 4.14 -27.08 -13.40
C GLY A 278 4.99 -27.03 -12.13
N SER A 279 5.82 -28.06 -11.87
CA SER A 279 6.80 -28.08 -10.79
C SER A 279 8.22 -27.92 -11.33
N TYR A 280 9.07 -27.19 -10.62
CA TYR A 280 10.47 -26.98 -10.99
C TYR A 280 11.42 -27.85 -10.15
N THR A 281 12.41 -28.41 -10.81
CA THR A 281 13.59 -29.02 -10.17
C THR A 281 14.76 -28.06 -10.30
N LEU A 282 15.22 -27.52 -9.17
CA LEU A 282 16.30 -26.55 -9.13
C LEU A 282 17.61 -27.16 -9.64
N TYR A 283 18.27 -26.48 -10.56
CA TYR A 283 19.62 -26.83 -11.01
C TYR A 283 20.69 -25.94 -10.40
N ARG A 284 20.47 -24.62 -10.36
CA ARG A 284 21.46 -23.70 -9.81
C ARG A 284 20.85 -22.40 -9.32
N ILE A 285 21.55 -21.81 -8.35
CA ILE A 285 21.39 -20.44 -7.87
C ILE A 285 22.72 -19.72 -8.15
N MET A 286 22.65 -18.57 -8.80
CA MET A 286 23.80 -17.73 -9.14
C MET A 286 23.58 -16.34 -8.56
N LYS A 287 24.57 -15.77 -7.85
CA LYS A 287 24.48 -14.39 -7.38
C LYS A 287 24.80 -13.44 -8.53
N ILE A 288 23.97 -12.42 -8.72
CA ILE A 288 24.09 -11.47 -9.83
C ILE A 288 25.39 -10.68 -9.79
N ASN A 289 25.90 -10.36 -8.59
CA ASN A 289 27.18 -9.66 -8.45
C ASN A 289 28.38 -10.43 -9.04
N PHE A 290 28.21 -11.72 -9.32
CA PHE A 290 29.22 -12.56 -9.98
C PHE A 290 28.83 -12.95 -11.40
N CYS A 291 27.78 -12.36 -11.95
CA CYS A 291 27.31 -12.60 -13.29
C CYS A 291 27.65 -11.44 -14.23
N SER A 292 28.05 -11.75 -15.47
CA SER A 292 28.03 -10.79 -16.58
C SER A 292 27.33 -11.40 -17.79
N ILE A 293 26.71 -10.56 -18.61
CA ILE A 293 26.02 -10.94 -19.84
C ILE A 293 26.88 -10.48 -21.02
N GLU A 294 27.10 -11.38 -21.97
CA GLU A 294 27.77 -11.07 -23.23
C GLU A 294 26.85 -11.49 -24.38
N GLU A 295 26.69 -10.63 -25.38
CA GLU A 295 25.94 -10.99 -26.57
C GLU A 295 26.65 -12.10 -27.39
N GLY A 296 25.86 -13.04 -27.91
CA GLY A 296 26.33 -14.06 -28.84
C GLY A 296 25.76 -13.84 -30.23
N ASP A 297 25.58 -14.92 -31.00
CA ASP A 297 24.99 -14.87 -32.34
C ASP A 297 23.54 -14.31 -32.32
N PRO A 298 23.28 -13.12 -32.90
CA PRO A 298 21.96 -12.52 -32.92
C PRO A 298 20.94 -13.29 -33.78
N GLN A 299 21.39 -14.03 -34.79
CA GLN A 299 20.49 -14.83 -35.64
C GLN A 299 19.94 -16.03 -34.89
N GLN A 300 20.72 -16.56 -33.93
CA GLN A 300 20.32 -17.67 -33.07
C GLN A 300 19.73 -17.23 -31.74
N LEU A 301 19.57 -15.92 -31.51
CA LEU A 301 19.12 -15.35 -30.23
C LEU A 301 19.98 -15.80 -29.06
N GLN A 302 21.28 -15.93 -29.30
CA GLN A 302 22.26 -16.43 -28.35
C GLN A 302 22.83 -15.30 -27.50
N PHE A 303 23.08 -15.62 -26.23
CA PHE A 303 23.85 -14.80 -25.31
C PHE A 303 24.58 -15.71 -24.31
N PHE A 304 25.53 -15.15 -23.58
CA PHE A 304 26.31 -15.86 -22.59
C PHE A 304 26.06 -15.28 -21.21
N ILE A 305 25.87 -16.16 -20.23
CA ILE A 305 25.93 -15.79 -18.83
C ILE A 305 27.28 -16.28 -18.31
N GLN A 306 28.20 -15.35 -18.05
CA GLN A 306 29.42 -15.66 -17.32
C GLN A 306 29.10 -15.64 -15.84
N ASN A 307 29.49 -16.66 -15.09
CA ASN A 307 29.45 -16.66 -13.63
C ASN A 307 30.79 -17.15 -13.07
N MET A 308 31.54 -16.26 -12.43
CA MET A 308 32.93 -16.52 -12.01
C MET A 308 33.75 -17.05 -13.20
N ASP A 309 34.30 -18.27 -13.11
CA ASP A 309 35.11 -18.90 -14.16
C ASP A 309 34.29 -19.72 -15.18
N LYS A 310 32.96 -19.74 -15.06
CA LYS A 310 32.08 -20.57 -15.91
C LYS A 310 31.26 -19.72 -16.86
N LYS A 311 31.41 -19.96 -18.16
CA LYS A 311 30.57 -19.40 -19.21
C LYS A 311 29.42 -20.36 -19.55
N TYR A 312 28.19 -19.87 -19.54
CA TYR A 312 27.01 -20.63 -19.97
C TYR A 312 26.47 -20.04 -21.26
N THR A 313 26.36 -20.87 -22.30
CA THR A 313 25.71 -20.50 -23.56
C THR A 313 24.20 -20.68 -23.43
N ILE A 314 23.47 -19.58 -23.60
CA ILE A 314 22.02 -19.51 -23.48
C ILE A 314 21.41 -19.05 -24.81
N PHE A 315 20.22 -19.54 -25.12
CA PHE A 315 19.44 -19.13 -26.29
C PHE A 315 18.01 -18.79 -25.85
N ALA A 316 17.51 -17.64 -26.30
CA ALA A 316 16.10 -17.25 -26.13
C ALA A 316 15.20 -17.92 -27.18
N GLU A 317 13.90 -18.06 -26.91
CA GLU A 317 12.94 -18.61 -27.89
C GLU A 317 12.48 -17.52 -28.88
N SER A 318 12.54 -16.24 -28.48
CA SER A 318 12.12 -15.10 -29.32
C SER A 318 13.00 -13.85 -29.15
N LYS A 319 12.96 -12.96 -30.17
CA LYS A 319 13.61 -11.64 -30.11
C LYS A 319 13.05 -10.74 -29.01
N GLU A 320 11.76 -10.89 -28.69
CA GLU A 320 11.11 -10.14 -27.61
C GLU A 320 11.60 -10.58 -26.23
N GLU A 321 11.83 -11.88 -26.03
CA GLU A 321 12.43 -12.38 -24.79
C GLU A 321 13.87 -11.92 -24.64
N LYS A 322 14.67 -11.94 -25.73
CA LYS A 322 16.04 -11.40 -25.68
C LYS A 322 16.05 -9.93 -25.25
N ARG A 323 15.16 -9.10 -25.83
CA ARG A 323 15.02 -7.67 -25.47
C ARG A 323 14.61 -7.39 -24.03
N LYS A 324 13.97 -8.35 -23.33
CA LYS A 324 13.61 -8.20 -21.91
C LYS A 324 14.75 -8.62 -20.97
N LEU A 325 15.80 -9.24 -21.51
CA LEU A 325 16.99 -9.70 -20.78
C LEU A 325 18.18 -8.75 -20.94
N ASP A 326 18.17 -7.92 -21.99
CA ASP A 326 19.03 -6.74 -22.17
C ASP A 326 18.58 -5.60 -21.24
#